data_AF-R9B5G4-F1
#
_entry.id   AF-R9B5G4-F1
#
_cell.length_a   1.000
_cell.length_b   1.000
_cell.length_c   1.000
_cell.angle_alpha   90.00
_cell.angle_beta   90.00
_cell.angle_gamma   90.00
#
_symmetry.space_group_name_H-M   'P 1'
#
loop_
_entity.id
_entity.type
_entity.pdbx_description
1 polymer ?
#
loop_
_entity_poly.entity_id
_entity_poly.type
_entity_poly.pdbx_seq_one_letter_code
_entity_poly.pdbx_strand_id
1 'polypeptide(L)'
;MKMLAGQNQMSYGGHGGDFRSIQDTGGQQVLIRSGSLIDSIQIGNIKYGGNGGGATANFQLPPDGTFTLLRMCSNKNVISYLKLICNGIIYESGETSGNGDLDFGKGVKVSFAGISSGTYIDMILFKTYF
;
A
#
# COMPACT_ATOMS: atom_id res chain seq x y z
N MET A 1 -15.35 9.33 16.36
CA MET A 1 -14.94 9.31 14.95
C MET A 1 -16.06 9.89 14.11
N LYS A 2 -15.82 11.01 13.42
CA LYS A 2 -16.81 11.64 12.54
C LYS A 2 -16.52 11.16 11.13
N MET A 3 -17.33 10.22 10.65
CA MET A 3 -17.28 9.73 9.28
C MET A 3 -17.93 10.82 8.40
N LEU A 4 -17.12 11.55 7.64
CA LEU A 4 -17.64 12.51 6.67
C LEU A 4 -18.14 11.70 5.47
N ALA A 5 -19.45 11.73 5.26
CA ALA A 5 -20.10 11.19 4.07
C ALA A 5 -19.63 11.99 2.85
N GLY A 6 -18.57 11.49 2.23
CA GLY A 6 -17.90 12.09 1.08
C GLY A 6 -16.52 11.47 0.90
N GLN A 7 -16.40 10.62 -0.12
CA GLN A 7 -15.18 10.03 -0.69
C GLN A 7 -14.75 8.68 -0.08
N ASN A 8 -14.96 7.62 -0.86
CA ASN A 8 -14.51 6.25 -0.62
C ASN A 8 -12.98 6.19 -0.58
N GLN A 9 -12.36 6.65 0.50
CA GLN A 9 -10.93 6.64 0.68
C GLN A 9 -10.56 6.20 2.10
N MET A 10 -9.40 5.56 2.21
CA MET A 10 -8.79 5.20 3.48
C MET A 10 -7.28 5.45 3.42
N SER A 11 -6.72 5.99 4.48
CA SER A 11 -5.28 6.11 4.65
C SER A 11 -4.82 5.25 5.83
N TYR A 12 -3.62 4.70 5.71
CA TYR A 12 -2.98 3.98 6.81
C TYR A 12 -1.48 4.25 6.81
N GLY A 13 -0.89 4.35 8.00
CA GLY A 13 0.52 4.69 8.21
C GLY A 13 0.70 5.96 9.05
N GLY A 14 1.92 6.50 9.04
CA GLY A 14 2.28 7.73 9.73
C GLY A 14 2.07 9.00 8.90
N HIS A 15 2.55 10.12 9.44
CA HIS A 15 2.44 11.45 8.82
C HIS A 15 3.75 11.96 8.22
N GLY A 16 4.77 11.10 8.15
CA GLY A 16 6.09 11.43 7.60
C GLY A 16 6.12 11.34 6.07
N GLY A 17 7.28 11.70 5.51
CA GLY A 17 7.53 11.63 4.08
C GLY A 17 6.81 12.69 3.25
N ASP A 18 7.13 12.72 1.96
CA ASP A 18 6.48 13.61 1.00
C ASP A 18 5.29 12.90 0.36
N PHE A 19 4.10 13.50 0.46
CA PHE A 19 2.89 12.95 -0.13
C PHE A 19 2.81 13.22 -1.63
N ARG A 20 2.47 12.18 -2.38
CA ARG A 20 2.21 12.24 -3.82
C ARG A 20 0.90 11.52 -4.15
N SER A 21 -0.03 12.24 -4.77
CA SER A 21 -1.30 11.67 -5.24
C SER A 21 -1.12 10.77 -6.46
N ILE A 22 -1.97 9.76 -6.58
CA ILE A 22 -2.00 8.80 -7.69
C ILE A 22 -3.39 8.86 -8.34
N GLN A 23 -3.44 9.04 -9.67
CA GLN A 23 -4.71 9.23 -10.39
C GLN A 23 -5.16 8.02 -11.20
N ASP A 24 -4.23 7.22 -11.74
CA ASP A 24 -4.55 6.02 -12.53
C ASP A 24 -3.42 4.98 -12.43
N THR A 25 -3.78 3.76 -12.04
CA THR A 25 -2.87 2.61 -11.94
C THR A 25 -3.35 1.41 -12.74
N GLY A 26 -4.39 1.58 -13.56
CA GLY A 26 -4.95 0.54 -14.41
C GLY A 26 -3.88 -0.04 -15.33
N GLY A 27 -3.74 -1.36 -15.33
CA GLY A 27 -2.76 -2.02 -16.20
C GLY A 27 -1.31 -1.66 -15.91
N GLN A 28 -0.96 -1.11 -14.74
CA GLN A 28 0.43 -0.86 -14.36
C GLN A 28 1.06 -2.02 -13.58
N GLN A 29 2.35 -2.28 -13.85
CA GLN A 29 3.17 -3.17 -13.05
C GLN A 29 3.43 -2.55 -11.67
N VAL A 30 3.28 -3.34 -10.61
CA VAL A 30 3.62 -2.96 -9.25
C VAL A 30 4.79 -3.81 -8.77
N LEU A 31 5.82 -3.15 -8.25
CA LEU A 31 6.95 -3.77 -7.57
C LEU A 31 7.04 -3.22 -6.14
N ILE A 32 6.97 -4.11 -5.16
CA ILE A 32 7.17 -3.80 -3.75
C ILE A 32 8.54 -4.31 -3.33
N ARG A 33 9.32 -3.45 -2.67
CA ARG A 33 10.58 -3.83 -2.04
C ARG A 33 10.46 -3.68 -0.54
N SER A 34 10.94 -4.69 0.18
CA SER A 34 10.91 -4.70 1.64
C SER A 34 12.05 -5.53 2.23
N GLY A 35 12.56 -5.09 3.37
CA GLY A 35 13.15 -5.93 4.41
C GLY A 35 12.14 -6.12 5.53
N SER A 36 12.47 -5.66 6.75
CA SER A 36 11.53 -5.63 7.88
C SER A 36 10.48 -4.51 7.77
N LEU A 37 10.68 -3.54 6.88
CA LEU A 37 9.76 -2.45 6.58
C LEU A 37 9.48 -2.40 5.08
N ILE A 38 8.44 -1.70 4.65
CA ILE A 38 8.22 -1.43 3.22
C ILE A 38 9.15 -0.29 2.80
N ASP A 39 10.25 -0.64 2.13
CA ASP A 39 11.24 0.32 1.64
C ASP A 39 10.71 1.13 0.46
N SER A 40 10.07 0.48 -0.50
CA SER A 40 9.51 1.18 -1.66
C SER A 40 8.35 0.44 -2.31
N ILE A 41 7.50 1.21 -2.96
CA ILE A 41 6.46 0.74 -3.88
C ILE A 41 6.71 1.47 -5.19
N GLN A 42 6.82 0.73 -6.28
CA GLN A 42 6.88 1.26 -7.63
C GLN A 42 5.63 0.86 -8.38
N ILE A 43 5.00 1.82 -9.04
CA ILE A 43 3.81 1.64 -9.87
C ILE A 43 4.15 2.20 -11.26
N GLY A 44 4.25 1.29 -12.24
CA GLY A 44 4.83 1.56 -13.56
C GLY A 44 6.22 2.18 -13.44
N ASN A 45 6.36 3.41 -13.94
CA ASN A 45 7.63 4.14 -13.95
C ASN A 45 7.85 5.02 -12.71
N ILE A 46 6.89 5.06 -11.78
CA ILE A 46 6.97 5.94 -10.61
C ILE A 46 7.26 5.12 -9.36
N LYS A 47 8.40 5.42 -8.72
CA LYS A 47 8.77 4.85 -7.43
C LYS A 47 8.47 5.83 -6.28
N TYR A 48 8.03 5.26 -5.16
CA TYR A 48 7.84 5.89 -3.86
C TYR A 48 8.71 5.17 -2.83
N GLY A 49 9.35 5.89 -1.92
CA GLY A 49 10.29 5.35 -0.93
C GLY A 49 11.74 5.21 -1.41
N GLY A 50 12.53 4.50 -0.61
CA GLY A 50 13.98 4.42 -0.74
C GLY A 50 14.51 3.38 -1.74
N ASN A 51 15.78 3.01 -1.56
CA ASN A 51 16.48 2.01 -2.37
C ASN A 51 16.75 0.69 -1.61
N GLY A 52 16.30 0.61 -0.34
CA GLY A 52 16.50 -0.56 0.51
C GLY A 52 15.65 -1.77 0.09
N GLY A 53 15.79 -2.84 0.87
CA GLY A 53 15.01 -4.06 0.73
C GLY A 53 15.29 -4.88 -0.53
N GLY A 54 14.80 -6.12 -0.52
CA GLY A 54 14.72 -6.98 -1.71
C GLY A 54 13.36 -6.85 -2.40
N ALA A 55 13.25 -7.27 -3.66
CA ALA A 55 11.94 -7.38 -4.32
C ALA A 55 11.13 -8.51 -3.68
N THR A 56 9.97 -8.18 -3.12
CA THR A 56 9.14 -9.13 -2.35
C THR A 56 7.75 -9.35 -2.94
N ALA A 57 7.23 -8.38 -3.71
CA ALA A 57 6.06 -8.59 -4.55
C ALA A 57 6.25 -7.94 -5.91
N ASN A 58 5.84 -8.63 -6.97
CA ASN A 58 5.88 -8.13 -8.34
C ASN A 58 4.63 -8.61 -9.08
N PHE A 59 3.70 -7.72 -9.37
CA PHE A 59 2.41 -8.07 -9.97
C PHE A 59 1.82 -6.99 -10.88
N GLN A 60 1.07 -7.44 -11.86
CA GLN A 60 0.38 -6.59 -12.82
C GLN A 60 -1.02 -6.23 -12.28
N LEU A 61 -1.32 -4.95 -12.13
CA LEU A 61 -2.67 -4.53 -11.75
C LEU A 61 -3.67 -4.83 -12.89
N PRO A 62 -4.94 -5.15 -12.58
CA PRO A 62 -6.00 -5.26 -13.58
C PRO A 62 -6.21 -3.93 -14.32
N PRO A 63 -6.91 -3.93 -15.47
CA PRO A 63 -7.19 -2.71 -16.22
C PRO A 63 -7.92 -1.62 -15.41
N ASP A 64 -8.72 -1.99 -14.40
CA ASP A 64 -9.41 -1.04 -13.51
C ASP A 64 -8.53 -0.54 -12.34
N GLY A 65 -7.29 -1.04 -12.24
CA GLY A 65 -6.32 -0.66 -11.21
C GLY A 65 -6.63 -1.19 -9.82
N THR A 66 -7.65 -2.05 -9.68
CA THR A 66 -8.13 -2.50 -8.38
C THR A 66 -7.52 -3.83 -7.92
N PHE A 67 -7.43 -4.01 -6.61
CA PHE A 67 -6.99 -5.25 -5.98
C PHE A 67 -7.66 -5.39 -4.61
N THR A 68 -7.51 -6.53 -3.94
CA THR A 68 -8.08 -6.76 -2.61
C THR A 68 -6.99 -6.57 -1.56
N LEU A 69 -7.16 -5.61 -0.66
CA LEU A 69 -6.28 -5.43 0.49
C LEU A 69 -6.77 -6.32 1.64
N LEU A 70 -5.87 -7.12 2.22
CA LEU A 70 -6.20 -8.02 3.32
C LEU A 70 -5.70 -7.51 4.66
N ARG A 71 -4.46 -7.00 4.73
CA ARG A 71 -3.86 -6.56 5.99
C ARG A 71 -2.76 -5.54 5.78
N MET A 72 -2.62 -4.62 6.72
CA MET A 72 -1.50 -3.69 6.81
C MET A 72 -0.99 -3.62 8.24
N CYS A 73 0.33 -3.53 8.42
CA CYS A 73 0.93 -3.25 9.71
C CYS A 73 1.86 -2.03 9.63
N SER A 74 2.11 -1.40 10.78
CA SER A 74 3.05 -0.30 10.90
C SER A 74 3.96 -0.43 12.11
N ASN A 75 5.20 0.03 11.94
CA ASN A 75 6.23 0.06 12.97
C ASN A 75 6.89 1.43 12.95
N LYS A 76 7.01 2.09 14.11
CA LYS A 76 7.57 3.45 14.25
C LYS A 76 7.01 4.46 13.22
N ASN A 77 5.69 4.41 12.99
CA ASN A 77 4.95 5.29 12.08
C ASN A 77 5.25 5.11 10.57
N VAL A 78 5.89 4.01 10.16
CA VAL A 78 6.01 3.64 8.73
C VAL A 78 5.34 2.31 8.47
N ILE A 79 4.98 2.03 7.22
CA ILE A 79 4.38 0.77 6.81
C ILE A 79 5.42 -0.34 6.96
N SER A 80 5.09 -1.35 7.77
CA SER A 80 5.96 -2.49 8.01
C SER A 80 5.54 -3.72 7.23
N TYR A 81 4.24 -3.87 6.93
CA TYR A 81 3.70 -5.05 6.25
C TYR A 81 2.53 -4.71 5.36
N LEU A 82 2.44 -5.41 4.22
CA LEU A 82 1.30 -5.42 3.32
C LEU A 82 0.95 -6.85 2.94
N LYS A 83 -0.34 -7.18 3.02
CA LYS A 83 -0.94 -8.39 2.46
C LYS A 83 -2.10 -8.03 1.57
N LEU A 84 -2.06 -8.51 0.34
CA LEU A 84 -3.07 -8.22 -0.67
C LEU A 84 -3.29 -9.41 -1.62
N ILE A 85 -4.41 -9.40 -2.33
CA ILE A 85 -4.70 -10.30 -3.45
C ILE A 85 -4.79 -9.47 -4.73
N CYS A 86 -4.03 -9.86 -5.74
CA CYS A 86 -4.14 -9.31 -7.09
C CYS A 86 -4.24 -10.47 -8.09
N ASN A 87 -5.22 -10.42 -9.00
CA ASN A 87 -5.49 -11.51 -9.97
C ASN A 87 -5.57 -12.91 -9.34
N GLY A 88 -6.15 -13.02 -8.15
CA GLY A 88 -6.30 -14.29 -7.43
C GLY A 88 -5.05 -14.80 -6.71
N ILE A 89 -3.92 -14.07 -6.77
CA ILE A 89 -2.66 -14.43 -6.11
C ILE A 89 -2.49 -13.58 -4.85
N ILE A 90 -2.13 -14.21 -3.74
CA ILE A 90 -1.78 -13.53 -2.49
C ILE A 90 -0.32 -13.06 -2.56
N TYR A 91 -0.10 -11.79 -2.22
CA TYR A 91 1.23 -11.19 -2.07
C TYR A 91 1.40 -10.71 -0.63
N GLU A 92 2.58 -10.98 -0.06
CA GLU A 92 2.99 -10.55 1.27
C GLU A 92 4.34 -9.84 1.17
N SER A 93 4.51 -8.73 1.87
CA SER A 93 5.75 -7.96 1.87
C SER A 93 5.96 -7.30 3.22
N GLY A 94 7.20 -7.29 3.70
CA GLY A 94 7.58 -6.73 4.99
C GLY A 94 7.34 -7.68 6.18
N GLU A 95 7.28 -7.12 7.39
CA GLU A 95 7.10 -7.86 8.65
C GLU A 95 5.96 -7.30 9.50
N THR A 96 5.25 -8.22 10.18
CA THR A 96 4.14 -7.91 11.08
C THR A 96 4.59 -7.38 12.45
N SER A 97 5.90 -7.22 12.68
CA SER A 97 6.45 -6.70 13.92
C SER A 97 6.18 -5.19 14.01
N GLY A 98 5.32 -4.75 14.95
CA GLY A 98 4.94 -3.34 15.05
C GLY A 98 3.76 -3.06 15.97
N ASN A 99 3.40 -1.77 16.07
CA ASN A 99 2.37 -1.28 17.00
C ASN A 99 1.00 -1.12 16.33
N GLY A 100 0.97 -0.94 15.01
CA GLY A 100 -0.26 -0.83 14.25
C GLY A 100 -0.54 -2.10 13.46
N ASP A 101 -1.78 -2.57 13.52
CA ASP A 101 -2.24 -3.75 12.81
C ASP A 101 -3.69 -3.54 12.36
N LEU A 102 -3.92 -3.57 11.05
CA LEU A 102 -5.23 -3.40 10.44
C LEU A 102 -5.51 -4.59 9.52
N ASP A 103 -6.38 -5.49 9.99
CA ASP A 103 -6.80 -6.71 9.29
C ASP A 103 -8.25 -6.57 8.80
N PHE A 104 -8.46 -6.80 7.50
CA PHE A 104 -9.76 -6.71 6.84
C PHE A 104 -10.46 -8.08 6.72
N GLY A 105 -9.88 -9.15 7.25
CA GLY A 105 -10.42 -10.51 7.18
C GLY A 105 -10.62 -10.98 5.73
N LYS A 106 -11.86 -10.87 5.23
CA LYS A 106 -12.20 -11.23 3.83
C LYS A 106 -11.62 -10.25 2.80
N GLY A 107 -11.12 -9.10 3.25
CA GLY A 107 -10.48 -8.11 2.40
C GLY A 107 -11.42 -6.99 1.95
N VAL A 108 -10.81 -5.88 1.54
CA VAL A 108 -11.49 -4.71 0.97
C VAL A 108 -10.96 -4.45 -0.44
N LYS A 109 -11.86 -4.27 -1.41
CA LYS A 109 -11.46 -3.91 -2.78
C LYS A 109 -11.00 -2.45 -2.80
N VAL A 110 -9.81 -2.21 -3.32
CA VAL A 110 -9.15 -0.88 -3.31
C VAL A 110 -8.39 -0.60 -4.59
N SER A 111 -7.99 0.66 -4.78
CA SER A 111 -6.95 1.10 -5.71
C SER A 111 -6.04 2.13 -5.03
N PHE A 112 -4.80 2.28 -5.49
CA PHE A 112 -3.90 3.30 -4.96
C PHE A 112 -4.41 4.71 -5.30
N ALA A 113 -4.37 5.60 -4.32
CA ALA A 113 -4.80 7.00 -4.47
C ALA A 113 -3.73 8.02 -4.04
N GLY A 114 -2.74 7.58 -3.27
CA GLY A 114 -1.57 8.37 -2.95
C GLY A 114 -0.62 7.61 -2.04
N ILE A 115 0.64 8.02 -2.01
CA ILE A 115 1.66 7.46 -1.14
C ILE A 115 2.44 8.62 -0.52
N SER A 116 2.65 8.57 0.80
CA SER A 116 3.64 9.39 1.50
C SER A 116 4.87 8.56 1.76
N SER A 117 6.05 9.09 1.41
CA SER A 117 7.29 8.35 1.57
C SER A 117 8.51 9.25 1.75
N GLY A 118 9.38 8.88 2.69
CA GLY A 118 10.78 9.30 2.76
C GLY A 118 11.70 8.14 2.38
N THR A 119 12.52 7.68 3.34
CA THR A 119 13.35 6.47 3.17
C THR A 119 12.52 5.19 3.08
N TYR A 120 11.37 5.17 3.76
CA TYR A 120 10.41 4.07 3.76
C TYR A 120 9.06 4.60 3.28
N ILE A 121 8.09 3.70 3.10
CA ILE A 121 6.70 4.09 2.91
C ILE A 121 6.12 4.49 4.27
N ASP A 122 5.82 5.77 4.44
CA ASP A 122 5.22 6.30 5.66
C ASP A 122 3.71 6.03 5.69
N MET A 123 3.02 6.30 4.57
CA MET A 123 1.56 6.21 4.47
C MET A 123 1.13 5.75 3.08
N ILE A 124 0.05 4.99 3.02
CA ILE A 124 -0.66 4.71 1.76
C ILE A 124 -2.10 5.18 1.88
N LEU A 125 -2.54 5.94 0.87
CA LEU A 125 -3.91 6.33 0.65
C LEU A 125 -4.50 5.45 -0.46
N PHE A 126 -5.66 4.87 -0.18
CA PHE A 126 -6.43 4.05 -1.10
C PHE A 126 -7.78 4.67 -1.39
N LYS A 127 -8.31 4.43 -2.59
CA LYS A 127 -9.76 4.49 -2.85
C LYS A 127 -10.37 3.13 -2.50
N THR A 128 -11.52 3.12 -1.83
CA THR A 128 -12.26 1.89 -1.46
C THR A 128 -13.46 1.68 -2.38
N TYR A 129 -13.83 0.41 -2.57
CA TYR A 129 -14.97 0.00 -3.38
C TYR A 129 -15.79 -1.01 -2.58
N PHE A 130 -17.04 -0.65 -2.29
CA PHE A 130 -18.02 -1.47 -1.55
C PHE A 130 -19.14 -1.93 -2.48
#